data_AF-A0A8J3UWJ7-F1
#
_entry.id   AF-A0A8J3UWJ7-F1
#
_cell.length_a   1.000
_cell.length_b   1.000
_cell.length_c   1.000
_cell.angle_alpha   90.00
_cell.angle_beta   90.00
_cell.angle_gamma   90.00
#
_symmetry.space_group_name_H-M   'P 1'
#
loop_
_entity.id
_entity.type
_entity.pdbx_description
1 polymer ?
#
loop_
_entity_poly.entity_id
_entity_poly.type
_entity_poly.pdbx_seq_one_letter_code
_entity_poly.pdbx_strand_id
1 'polypeptide(L)'
;MEKLTKVRIDHFAALDFNGFITMSNALGGVDVYVARDVHDSANDITWKQGNVHLEGERAMLFVRQRYGLPGGDFDRIKRQQAFLSAMAKKAISKGTLTNPFKLDAFLQATTKSITVDSEVSIGTLRDLALELRDIRAGDLLSTTMPVAGTGMVKGASIVRLDQDASAALSAAVRDDTLDRYFADNGGLNDVSLVQ
;
A
#
# COMPACT_ATOMS: atom_id res chain seq x y z
N MET A 1 13.56 11.18 2.69
CA MET A 1 12.81 10.75 1.50
C MET A 1 13.11 11.70 0.34
N GLU A 2 12.69 12.96 0.42
CA GLU A 2 12.89 13.95 -0.65
C GLU A 2 14.35 14.15 -1.06
N LYS A 3 15.32 14.08 -0.14
CA LYS A 3 16.75 14.17 -0.50
C LYS A 3 17.20 13.05 -1.45
N LEU A 4 16.61 11.87 -1.32
CA LEU A 4 16.92 10.67 -2.09
C LEU A 4 16.20 10.67 -3.44
N THR A 5 14.88 10.91 -3.43
CA THR A 5 14.03 10.83 -4.64
C THR A 5 13.97 12.14 -5.42
N LYS A 6 14.28 13.28 -4.78
CA LYS A 6 14.02 14.65 -5.27
C LYS A 6 12.54 14.94 -5.53
N VAL A 7 11.64 14.02 -5.21
CA VAL A 7 10.19 14.22 -5.28
C VAL A 7 9.79 15.03 -4.05
N ARG A 8 9.03 16.12 -4.26
CA ARG A 8 8.42 16.89 -3.19
C ARG A 8 7.25 16.09 -2.60
N ILE A 9 7.16 16.05 -1.27
CA ILE A 9 6.06 15.41 -0.56
C ILE A 9 5.28 16.51 0.16
N ASP A 10 4.09 16.81 -0.36
CA ASP A 10 3.25 17.90 0.18
C ASP A 10 2.58 17.50 1.50
N HIS A 11 2.16 16.25 1.62
CA HIS A 11 1.50 15.72 2.83
C HIS A 11 1.98 14.31 3.18
N PHE A 12 1.87 13.96 4.47
CA PHE A 12 2.11 12.60 4.93
C PHE A 12 1.00 12.10 5.84
N ALA A 13 0.75 10.79 5.76
CA ALA A 13 -0.09 10.06 6.70
C ALA A 13 0.73 8.92 7.31
N ALA A 14 0.70 8.82 8.64
CA ALA A 14 1.28 7.73 9.40
C ALA A 14 0.17 6.90 10.02
N LEU A 15 0.25 5.58 9.87
CA LEU A 15 -0.73 4.63 10.38
C LEU A 15 -0.03 3.68 11.34
N ASP A 16 -0.53 3.59 12.57
CA ASP A 16 -0.09 2.57 13.51
C ASP A 16 -0.95 1.30 13.40
N PHE A 17 -0.62 0.27 14.18
CA PHE A 17 -1.35 -0.99 14.11
C PHE A 17 -2.82 -0.87 14.55
N ASN A 18 -3.12 -0.02 15.52
CA ASN A 18 -4.50 0.19 15.96
C ASN A 18 -5.32 0.89 14.87
N GLY A 19 -4.70 1.84 14.17
CA GLY A 19 -5.30 2.47 13.02
C GLY A 19 -5.54 1.49 11.87
N PHE A 20 -4.64 0.53 11.61
CA PHE A 20 -4.89 -0.54 10.62
C PHE A 20 -6.16 -1.33 10.94
N ILE A 21 -6.32 -1.72 12.22
CA ILE A 21 -7.50 -2.45 12.70
C ILE A 21 -8.77 -1.59 12.52
N THR A 22 -8.72 -0.35 12.97
CA THR A 22 -9.88 0.57 12.94
C THR A 22 -10.32 0.88 11.51
N MET A 23 -9.36 1.17 10.62
CA MET A 23 -9.64 1.50 9.22
C MET A 23 -10.19 0.29 8.46
N SER A 24 -9.64 -0.91 8.67
CA SER A 24 -10.15 -2.13 8.03
C SER A 24 -11.57 -2.47 8.50
N ASN A 25 -11.86 -2.36 9.81
CA ASN A 25 -13.21 -2.56 10.35
C ASN A 25 -14.21 -1.54 9.78
N ALA A 26 -13.81 -0.27 9.64
CA ALA A 26 -14.68 0.78 9.11
C ALA A 26 -15.10 0.54 7.65
N LEU A 27 -14.28 -0.18 6.87
CA LEU A 27 -14.61 -0.59 5.49
C LEU A 27 -15.29 -1.96 5.40
N GLY A 28 -15.49 -2.66 6.53
CA GLY A 28 -15.96 -4.04 6.57
C GLY A 28 -14.98 -5.00 5.90
N GLY A 29 -13.69 -4.76 6.11
CA GLY A 29 -12.59 -5.54 5.57
C GLY A 29 -12.37 -5.43 4.06
N VAL A 30 -11.30 -6.08 3.60
CA VAL A 30 -10.92 -6.18 2.19
C VAL A 30 -10.48 -7.59 1.84
N ASP A 31 -10.65 -7.97 0.58
CA ASP A 31 -10.22 -9.27 0.08
C ASP A 31 -8.88 -9.16 -0.65
N VAL A 32 -7.98 -10.10 -0.38
CA VAL A 32 -6.73 -10.30 -1.11
C VAL A 32 -6.63 -11.75 -1.58
N TYR A 33 -5.99 -12.00 -2.72
CA TYR A 33 -5.78 -13.37 -3.19
C TYR A 33 -4.40 -13.88 -2.77
N VAL A 34 -4.38 -14.95 -1.98
CA VAL A 34 -3.17 -15.64 -1.55
C VAL A 34 -2.85 -16.76 -2.55
N ALA A 35 -1.65 -16.71 -3.13
CA ALA A 35 -1.23 -17.55 -4.23
C ALA A 35 -1.09 -19.04 -3.88
N ARG A 36 -0.73 -19.32 -2.63
CA ARG A 36 -0.49 -20.66 -2.09
C ARG A 36 -0.61 -20.65 -0.57
N ASP A 37 -0.77 -21.82 0.03
CA ASP A 37 -0.73 -21.94 1.48
C ASP A 37 0.58 -21.37 2.06
N VAL A 38 0.46 -20.44 3.00
CA VAL A 38 1.59 -19.85 3.71
C VAL A 38 1.33 -19.88 5.21
N HIS A 39 2.28 -20.47 5.93
CA HIS A 39 2.27 -20.54 7.39
C HIS A 39 3.20 -19.48 8.00
N ASP A 40 2.64 -18.63 8.85
CA ASP A 40 3.38 -17.68 9.69
C ASP A 40 3.67 -18.31 11.05
N SER A 41 4.86 -18.87 11.20
CA SER A 41 5.27 -19.56 12.42
C SER A 41 5.38 -18.66 13.64
N ALA A 42 5.49 -17.33 13.48
CA ALA A 42 5.56 -16.41 14.61
C ALA A 42 4.20 -16.14 15.27
N ASN A 43 3.12 -16.29 14.50
CA ASN A 43 1.75 -16.01 14.97
C ASN A 43 0.86 -17.26 14.89
N ASP A 44 1.42 -18.42 14.55
CA ASP A 44 0.75 -19.71 14.36
C ASP A 44 -0.51 -19.62 13.49
N ILE A 45 -0.41 -18.89 12.38
CA ILE A 45 -1.51 -18.67 11.44
C ILE A 45 -1.16 -19.23 10.06
N THR A 46 -2.12 -19.90 9.43
CA THR A 46 -2.00 -20.36 8.05
C THR A 46 -2.95 -19.59 7.15
N TRP A 47 -2.38 -18.87 6.18
CA TRP A 47 -3.12 -18.24 5.09
C TRP A 47 -3.31 -19.28 3.99
N LYS A 48 -4.55 -19.71 3.79
CA LYS A 48 -4.89 -20.68 2.75
C LYS A 48 -4.90 -20.02 1.38
N GLN A 49 -4.52 -20.79 0.37
CA GLN A 49 -4.66 -20.36 -1.02
C GLN A 49 -6.09 -19.91 -1.33
N GLY A 50 -6.21 -18.82 -2.08
CA GLY A 50 -7.49 -18.27 -2.53
C GLY A 50 -7.78 -16.89 -1.95
N ASN A 51 -9.05 -16.47 -2.05
CA ASN A 51 -9.50 -15.21 -1.50
C ASN A 51 -9.49 -15.27 0.02
N VAL A 52 -8.74 -14.36 0.64
CA VAL A 52 -8.67 -14.17 2.08
C VAL A 52 -9.29 -12.82 2.42
N HIS A 53 -10.33 -12.85 3.23
CA HIS A 53 -10.91 -11.66 3.82
C HIS A 53 -10.03 -11.17 4.99
N LEU A 54 -9.68 -9.89 4.95
CA LEU A 54 -8.80 -9.22 5.91
C LEU A 54 -9.54 -8.06 6.58
N GLU A 55 -9.82 -8.25 7.87
CA GLU A 55 -10.46 -7.27 8.73
C GLU A 55 -9.80 -7.30 10.12
N GLY A 56 -9.70 -6.14 10.76
CA GLY A 56 -9.20 -6.00 12.13
C GLY A 56 -7.81 -6.59 12.34
N GLU A 57 -7.67 -7.39 13.40
CA GLU A 57 -6.40 -8.04 13.77
C GLU A 57 -5.88 -8.96 12.66
N ARG A 58 -6.77 -9.62 11.91
CA ARG A 58 -6.39 -10.49 10.80
C ARG A 58 -5.69 -9.70 9.69
N ALA A 59 -6.18 -8.51 9.37
CA ALA A 59 -5.50 -7.60 8.44
C ALA A 59 -4.10 -7.21 8.94
N MET A 60 -3.98 -6.86 10.23
CA MET A 60 -2.71 -6.51 10.85
C MET A 60 -1.70 -7.68 10.79
N LEU A 61 -2.11 -8.91 11.14
CA LEU A 61 -1.26 -10.10 11.08
C LEU A 61 -0.78 -10.36 9.65
N PHE A 62 -1.66 -10.21 8.67
CA PHE A 62 -1.32 -10.41 7.25
C PHE A 62 -0.20 -9.49 6.76
N VAL A 63 -0.29 -8.18 7.04
CA VAL A 63 0.68 -7.18 6.57
C VAL A 63 2.00 -7.18 7.36
N ARG A 64 1.98 -7.73 8.59
CA ARG A 64 3.15 -7.80 9.48
C ARG A 64 3.94 -9.10 9.36
N GLN A 65 3.38 -10.12 8.73
CA GLN A 65 4.03 -11.42 8.57
C GLN A 65 5.46 -11.29 8.05
N ARG A 66 6.36 -12.09 8.61
CA ARG A 66 7.78 -12.14 8.22
C ARG A 66 8.22 -13.53 7.78
N TYR A 67 7.67 -14.58 8.40
CA TYR A 67 8.07 -15.96 8.17
C TYR A 67 7.15 -16.61 7.13
N GLY A 68 7.65 -17.65 6.44
CA GLY A 68 6.89 -18.32 5.37
C GLY A 68 6.89 -17.60 4.01
N LEU A 69 7.59 -16.47 3.90
CA LEU A 69 7.70 -15.64 2.70
C LEU A 69 9.07 -15.80 2.02
N PRO A 70 9.20 -16.56 0.92
CA PRO A 70 10.49 -16.88 0.29
C PRO A 70 11.20 -15.65 -0.29
N GLY A 71 10.44 -14.66 -0.77
CA GLY A 71 10.97 -13.37 -1.23
C GLY A 71 11.29 -12.40 -0.10
N GLY A 72 11.11 -12.82 1.16
CA GLY A 72 11.44 -12.04 2.36
C GLY A 72 10.73 -10.69 2.37
N ASP A 73 11.50 -9.61 2.55
CA ASP A 73 10.97 -8.25 2.61
C ASP A 73 10.24 -7.80 1.34
N PHE A 74 10.59 -8.35 0.17
CA PHE A 74 9.89 -8.01 -1.07
C PHE A 74 8.46 -8.57 -1.12
N ASP A 75 8.27 -9.79 -0.61
CA ASP A 75 6.91 -10.36 -0.47
C ASP A 75 6.10 -9.58 0.56
N ARG A 76 6.74 -9.13 1.64
CA ARG A 76 6.11 -8.27 2.65
C ARG A 76 5.66 -6.93 2.07
N ILE A 77 6.50 -6.30 1.25
CA ILE A 77 6.15 -5.07 0.51
C ILE A 77 4.94 -5.34 -0.38
N LYS A 78 4.93 -6.44 -1.15
CA LYS A 78 3.78 -6.79 -2.00
C LYS A 78 2.49 -7.00 -1.21
N ARG A 79 2.54 -7.68 -0.06
CA ARG A 79 1.38 -7.84 0.84
C ARG A 79 0.83 -6.50 1.33
N GLN A 80 1.71 -5.58 1.74
CA GLN A 80 1.32 -4.24 2.17
C GLN A 80 0.70 -3.44 1.03
N GLN A 81 1.30 -3.49 -0.16
CA GLN A 81 0.76 -2.83 -1.35
C GLN A 81 -0.58 -3.42 -1.79
N ALA A 82 -0.75 -4.74 -1.71
CA ALA A 82 -2.02 -5.41 -2.00
C ALA A 82 -3.12 -5.00 -1.03
N PHE A 83 -2.81 -4.96 0.26
CA PHE A 83 -3.75 -4.48 1.26
C PHE A 83 -4.14 -3.02 1.05
N LEU A 84 -3.16 -2.10 0.88
CA LEU A 84 -3.43 -0.69 0.60
C LEU A 84 -4.21 -0.49 -0.70
N SER A 85 -3.88 -1.25 -1.74
CA SER A 85 -4.61 -1.23 -3.02
C SER A 85 -6.04 -1.73 -2.86
N ALA A 86 -6.28 -2.80 -2.10
CA ALA A 86 -7.62 -3.33 -1.84
C ALA A 86 -8.45 -2.35 -1.01
N MET A 87 -7.84 -1.69 -0.01
CA MET A 87 -8.47 -0.63 0.78
C MET A 87 -8.84 0.57 -0.09
N ALA A 88 -7.91 1.05 -0.93
CA ALA A 88 -8.17 2.12 -1.88
C ALA A 88 -9.31 1.75 -2.84
N LYS A 89 -9.28 0.55 -3.44
CA LYS A 89 -10.35 0.03 -4.31
C LYS A 89 -11.71 -0.01 -3.62
N LYS A 90 -11.75 -0.43 -2.35
CA LYS A 90 -12.98 -0.48 -1.55
C LYS A 90 -13.50 0.92 -1.22
N ALA A 91 -12.60 1.84 -0.88
CA ALA A 91 -12.91 3.23 -0.59
C ALA A 91 -13.42 3.99 -1.84
N ILE A 92 -12.77 3.80 -2.99
CA ILE A 92 -13.18 4.41 -4.26
C ILE A 92 -14.31 3.65 -4.97
N SER A 93 -14.74 2.52 -4.42
CA SER A 93 -15.85 1.76 -5.02
C SER A 93 -17.08 2.64 -5.10
N LYS A 94 -17.81 2.55 -6.23
CA LYS A 94 -18.98 3.42 -6.50
C LYS A 94 -19.94 3.48 -5.31
N GLY A 95 -20.15 2.37 -4.59
CA GLY A 95 -21.05 2.32 -3.44
C GLY A 95 -20.61 3.11 -2.20
N THR A 96 -19.31 3.40 -2.06
CA THR A 96 -18.76 4.21 -0.97
C THR A 96 -18.70 5.68 -1.37
N LEU A 97 -18.16 6.00 -2.56
CA LEU A 97 -18.01 7.38 -3.01
C LEU A 97 -19.34 8.09 -3.34
N THR A 98 -20.33 7.38 -3.88
CA THR A 98 -21.64 7.99 -4.19
C THR A 98 -22.58 8.05 -2.99
N ASN A 99 -22.19 7.49 -1.86
CA ASN A 99 -22.96 7.52 -0.62
C ASN A 99 -22.30 8.49 0.38
N PRO A 100 -22.85 9.70 0.58
CA PRO A 100 -22.22 10.72 1.42
C PRO A 100 -22.08 10.28 2.88
N PHE A 101 -22.98 9.45 3.39
CA PHE A 101 -22.88 8.92 4.76
C PHE A 101 -21.77 7.90 4.92
N LYS A 102 -21.60 7.00 3.93
CA LYS A 102 -20.49 6.02 3.95
C LYS A 102 -19.14 6.69 3.77
N LEU A 103 -19.05 7.68 2.88
CA LEU A 103 -17.84 8.46 2.67
C LEU A 103 -17.45 9.22 3.95
N ASP A 104 -18.40 9.91 4.60
CA ASP A 104 -18.13 10.63 5.83
C ASP A 104 -17.71 9.70 6.97
N ALA A 105 -18.39 8.57 7.16
CA ALA A 105 -18.01 7.55 8.14
C ALA A 105 -16.59 7.00 7.90
N PHE A 106 -16.24 6.76 6.63
CA PHE A 106 -14.89 6.33 6.25
C PHE A 106 -13.85 7.41 6.55
N LEU A 107 -14.06 8.66 6.13
CA LEU A 107 -13.13 9.77 6.38
C LEU A 107 -12.93 10.01 7.89
N GLN A 108 -13.98 9.91 8.69
CA GLN A 108 -13.88 10.01 10.15
C GLN A 108 -13.09 8.84 10.76
N ALA A 109 -13.31 7.61 10.29
CA ALA A 109 -12.54 6.47 10.77
C ALA A 109 -11.06 6.58 10.36
N THR A 110 -10.79 6.99 9.12
CA THR A 110 -9.44 7.24 8.62
C THR A 110 -8.74 8.28 9.48
N THR A 111 -9.31 9.48 9.65
CA THR A 111 -8.71 10.56 10.50
C THR A 111 -8.47 10.17 11.95
N LYS A 112 -9.25 9.25 12.52
CA LYS A 112 -8.99 8.68 13.87
C LYS A 112 -7.90 7.61 13.88
N SER A 113 -7.62 7.02 12.72
CA SER A 113 -6.69 5.91 12.54
C SER A 113 -5.32 6.36 12.06
N ILE A 114 -5.24 7.47 11.33
CA ILE A 114 -4.00 8.04 10.80
C ILE A 114 -3.60 9.29 11.58
N THR A 115 -2.30 9.45 11.82
CA THR A 115 -1.71 10.74 12.13
C THR A 115 -1.33 11.41 10.82
N VAL A 116 -1.78 12.65 10.61
CA VAL A 116 -1.45 13.45 9.43
C VAL A 116 -0.66 14.69 9.83
N ASP A 117 -0.02 15.33 8.86
CA ASP A 117 0.57 16.66 9.08
C ASP A 117 -0.49 17.72 9.40
N SER A 118 -0.04 18.86 9.94
CA SER A 118 -0.93 19.93 10.42
C SER A 118 -1.74 20.63 9.34
N GLU A 119 -1.41 20.42 8.06
CA GLU A 119 -2.10 21.04 6.93
C GLU A 119 -3.21 20.13 6.36
N VAL A 120 -3.25 18.86 6.76
CA VAL A 120 -4.32 17.93 6.37
C VAL A 120 -5.51 18.06 7.30
N SER A 121 -6.61 18.55 6.74
CA SER A 121 -7.92 18.60 7.40
C SER A 121 -8.87 17.56 6.83
N ILE A 122 -10.03 17.38 7.48
CA ILE A 122 -11.11 16.55 6.90
C ILE A 122 -11.61 17.12 5.55
N GLY A 123 -11.50 18.44 5.35
CA GLY A 123 -11.78 19.09 4.07
C GLY A 123 -10.78 18.67 3.00
N THR A 124 -9.49 18.73 3.32
CA THR A 124 -8.40 18.27 2.44
C THR A 124 -8.61 16.83 1.97
N LEU A 125 -8.96 15.92 2.90
CA LEU A 125 -9.23 14.52 2.57
C LEU A 125 -10.50 14.32 1.75
N ARG A 126 -11.52 15.18 1.94
CA ARG A 126 -12.74 15.16 1.13
C ARG A 126 -12.46 15.62 -0.29
N ASP A 127 -11.70 16.71 -0.46
CA ASP A 127 -11.33 17.23 -1.78
C ASP A 127 -10.50 16.20 -2.54
N LEU A 128 -9.51 15.59 -1.88
CA LEU A 128 -8.76 14.46 -2.43
C LEU A 128 -9.69 13.32 -2.85
N ALA A 129 -10.64 12.90 -1.99
CA ALA A 129 -11.58 11.83 -2.35
C ALA A 129 -12.45 12.17 -3.57
N LEU A 130 -12.78 13.45 -3.78
CA LEU A 130 -13.53 13.91 -4.95
C LEU A 130 -12.67 13.94 -6.21
N GLU A 131 -11.40 14.36 -6.12
CA GLU A 131 -10.42 14.30 -7.22
C GLU A 131 -10.18 12.85 -7.66
N LEU A 132 -10.09 11.92 -6.71
CA LEU A 132 -9.90 10.50 -6.99
C LEU A 132 -11.19 9.78 -7.44
N ARG A 133 -12.33 10.47 -7.58
CA ARG A 133 -13.62 9.81 -7.88
C ARG A 133 -13.66 9.15 -9.25
N ASP A 134 -12.93 9.69 -10.21
CA ASP A 134 -12.89 9.16 -11.58
C ASP A 134 -11.79 8.10 -11.76
N ILE A 135 -10.95 7.87 -10.73
CA ILE A 135 -9.97 6.79 -10.69
C ILE A 135 -10.68 5.46 -10.60
N ARG A 136 -10.31 4.55 -11.50
CA ARG A 136 -10.77 3.17 -11.53
C ARG A 136 -9.78 2.29 -10.79
N ALA A 137 -10.24 1.12 -10.37
CA ALA A 137 -9.38 0.12 -9.72
C ALA A 137 -8.16 -0.30 -10.56
N GLY A 138 -8.20 -0.14 -11.89
CA GLY A 138 -7.08 -0.42 -12.79
C GLY A 138 -6.02 0.68 -12.85
N ASP A 139 -6.35 1.89 -12.39
CA ASP A 139 -5.47 3.05 -12.45
C ASP A 139 -4.56 3.13 -11.20
N LEU A 140 -4.76 2.22 -10.23
CA LEU A 140 -3.94 2.11 -9.04
C LEU A 140 -2.68 1.28 -9.33
N LEU A 141 -1.56 1.98 -9.51
CA LEU A 141 -0.26 1.38 -9.75
C LEU A 141 0.49 1.15 -8.43
N SER A 142 1.22 0.05 -8.36
CA SER A 142 2.13 -0.27 -7.25
C SER A 142 3.52 -0.57 -7.80
N THR A 143 4.55 -0.01 -7.20
CA THR A 143 5.94 -0.28 -7.57
C THR A 143 6.85 -0.24 -6.34
N THR A 144 8.03 -0.82 -6.45
CA THR A 144 9.10 -0.71 -5.45
C THR A 144 10.27 -0.02 -6.12
N MET A 145 10.99 0.84 -5.39
CA MET A 145 12.22 1.46 -5.89
C MET A 145 13.15 0.39 -6.50
N PRO A 146 13.67 0.58 -7.72
CA PRO A 146 14.57 -0.36 -8.37
C PRO A 146 15.79 -0.70 -7.51
N VAL A 147 16.13 -1.99 -7.43
CA VAL A 147 17.21 -2.50 -6.58
C VAL A 147 18.27 -3.19 -7.43
N ALA A 148 19.54 -2.93 -7.12
CA ALA A 148 20.70 -3.62 -7.69
C ALA A 148 21.03 -4.93 -6.95
N GLY A 149 20.29 -5.24 -5.89
CA GLY A 149 20.42 -6.46 -5.09
C GLY A 149 20.43 -6.20 -3.59
N THR A 150 20.62 -7.27 -2.83
CA THR A 150 20.75 -7.23 -1.36
C THR A 150 22.21 -7.42 -0.95
N GLY A 151 22.56 -7.02 0.27
CA GLY A 151 23.91 -7.22 0.80
C GLY A 151 23.97 -7.01 2.31
N MET A 152 25.17 -7.09 2.88
CA MET A 152 25.40 -6.90 4.31
C MET A 152 26.33 -5.72 4.56
N VAL A 153 26.00 -4.87 5.53
CA VAL A 153 26.88 -3.80 6.03
C VAL A 153 26.89 -3.86 7.55
N LYS A 154 28.08 -4.06 8.14
CA LYS A 154 28.27 -4.17 9.61
C LYS A 154 27.31 -5.19 10.27
N GLY A 155 27.06 -6.33 9.60
CA GLY A 155 26.17 -7.38 10.10
C GLY A 155 24.68 -7.12 9.91
N ALA A 156 24.28 -5.97 9.33
CA ALA A 156 22.90 -5.69 8.98
C ALA A 156 22.63 -5.98 7.49
N SER A 157 21.48 -6.59 7.19
CA SER A 157 20.98 -6.73 5.83
C SER A 157 20.58 -5.38 5.26
N ILE A 158 20.99 -5.11 4.03
CA ILE A 158 20.65 -3.89 3.28
C ILE A 158 20.11 -4.23 1.91
N VAL A 159 19.26 -3.34 1.40
CA VAL A 159 18.84 -3.32 0.00
C VAL A 159 19.61 -2.21 -0.70
N ARG A 160 20.32 -2.54 -1.78
CA ARG A 160 21.06 -1.57 -2.59
C ARG A 160 20.15 -1.10 -3.72
N LEU A 161 19.87 0.19 -3.75
CA LEU A 161 19.12 0.77 -4.86
C LEU A 161 19.96 0.76 -6.13
N ASP A 162 19.32 0.44 -7.25
CA ASP A 162 19.85 0.79 -8.56
C ASP A 162 19.72 2.30 -8.70
N GLN A 163 20.85 3.02 -8.69
CA GLN A 163 20.85 4.48 -8.64
C GLN A 163 20.23 5.10 -9.90
N ASP A 164 20.56 4.56 -11.08
CA ASP A 164 20.13 5.13 -12.35
C ASP A 164 18.64 4.85 -12.58
N ALA A 165 18.22 3.60 -12.38
CA ALA A 165 16.80 3.25 -12.50
C ALA A 165 15.95 3.95 -11.42
N SER A 166 16.47 4.09 -10.20
CA SER A 166 15.78 4.83 -9.13
C SER A 166 15.65 6.33 -9.44
N ALA A 167 16.68 6.94 -10.02
CA ALA A 167 16.65 8.33 -10.44
C ALA A 167 15.65 8.54 -11.59
N ALA A 168 15.61 7.62 -12.55
CA ALA A 168 14.68 7.64 -13.67
C ALA A 168 13.22 7.49 -13.19
N LEU A 169 12.93 6.51 -12.32
CA LEU A 169 11.60 6.36 -11.71
C LEU A 169 11.19 7.64 -10.96
N SER A 170 12.11 8.19 -10.17
CA SER A 170 11.81 9.41 -9.41
C SER A 170 11.59 10.63 -10.31
N ALA A 171 12.27 10.71 -11.46
CA ALA A 171 11.99 11.73 -12.47
C ALA A 171 10.60 11.55 -13.08
N ALA A 172 10.23 10.31 -13.42
CA ALA A 172 8.91 10.00 -13.95
C ALA A 172 7.78 10.39 -12.98
N VAL A 173 7.98 10.25 -11.67
CA VAL A 173 7.04 10.74 -10.64
C VAL A 173 6.94 12.27 -10.64
N ARG A 174 8.06 13.00 -10.74
CA ARG A 174 8.04 14.47 -10.72
C ARG A 174 7.44 15.08 -11.96
N ASP A 175 7.71 14.47 -13.11
CA ASP A 175 7.39 15.01 -14.42
C ASP A 175 6.05 14.47 -14.95
N ASP A 176 5.32 13.70 -14.13
CA ASP A 176 4.03 13.07 -14.46
C ASP A 176 4.09 12.19 -15.73
N THR A 177 5.10 11.31 -15.80
CA THR A 177 5.36 10.44 -16.96
C THR A 177 5.46 8.97 -16.61
N LEU A 178 4.81 8.56 -15.50
CA LEU A 178 4.84 7.18 -15.01
C LEU A 178 4.34 6.15 -16.03
N ASP A 179 3.27 6.46 -16.77
CA ASP A 179 2.73 5.55 -17.79
C ASP A 179 3.78 5.18 -18.85
N ARG A 180 4.50 6.20 -19.33
CA ARG A 180 5.60 6.01 -20.28
C ARG A 180 6.75 5.25 -19.65
N TYR A 181 7.14 5.62 -18.43
CA TYR A 181 8.22 4.95 -17.72
C TYR A 181 7.95 3.44 -17.59
N PHE A 182 6.76 3.06 -17.15
CA PHE A 182 6.41 1.65 -16.96
C PHE A 182 6.21 0.91 -18.28
N ALA A 183 5.74 1.57 -19.33
CA ALA A 183 5.70 0.99 -20.68
C ALA A 183 7.11 0.63 -21.20
N ASP A 184 8.09 1.49 -20.93
CA ASP A 184 9.46 1.33 -21.43
C ASP A 184 10.31 0.39 -20.53
N ASN A 185 10.07 0.37 -19.21
CA ASN A 185 10.98 -0.26 -18.23
C ASN A 185 10.33 -1.41 -17.42
N GLY A 186 9.01 -1.55 -17.44
CA GLY A 186 8.30 -2.42 -16.50
C GLY A 186 8.53 -2.00 -15.04
N GLY A 187 8.44 -2.95 -14.10
CA GLY A 187 8.68 -2.69 -12.67
C GLY A 187 7.41 -2.38 -11.85
N LEU A 188 6.22 -2.58 -12.43
CA LEU A 188 4.99 -2.66 -11.67
C LEU A 188 4.96 -3.95 -10.83
N ASN A 189 4.57 -3.83 -9.58
CA ASN A 189 4.28 -4.96 -8.73
C ASN A 189 2.84 -5.42 -9.01
N ASP A 190 2.71 -6.68 -9.43
CA ASP A 190 1.40 -7.33 -9.40
C ASP A 190 1.00 -7.56 -7.93
N VAL A 191 -0.04 -6.84 -7.51
CA VAL A 191 -0.64 -6.90 -6.18
C VAL A 191 -1.99 -7.62 -6.19
N SER A 192 -2.41 -8.16 -7.33
CA SER A 192 -3.61 -8.99 -7.43
C SER A 192 -3.40 -10.38 -6.85
N LEU A 193 -2.15 -10.82 -6.75
CA LEU A 193 -1.74 -12.11 -6.23
C LEU A 193 -0.52 -11.95 -5.33
N VAL A 194 -0.67 -12.34 -4.06
CA VAL A 194 0.39 -12.21 -3.06
C VAL A 194 0.74 -13.57 -2.48
N GLN A 195 2.01 -13.73 -2.09
CA GLN A 195 2.44 -14.83 -1.23
C GLN A 195 1.75 -14.72 0.11
#